data_AF-A0A935XHL3-F1
#
_entry.id   AF-A0A935XHL3-F1
#
_cell.length_a   1.000
_cell.length_b   1.000
_cell.length_c   1.000
_cell.angle_alpha   90.00
_cell.angle_beta   90.00
_cell.angle_gamma   90.00
#
_symmetry.space_group_name_H-M   'P 1'
#
loop_
_entity.id
_entity.type
_entity.pdbx_description
1 polymer ?
#
loop_
_entity_poly.entity_id
_entity_poly.type
_entity_poly.pdbx_seq_one_letter_code
_entity_poly.pdbx_strand_id
1 'polypeptide(L)'
;MQLEQSRRQLALSAKADTVAAKRFEVAYNRYVIGRIDMDNLYLAQNEKNQALAQYLQSLRGYWLAYYRLRRVTLYDFASASVIR
;
A
#
# COMPACT_ATOMS: atom_id res chain seq x y z
N MET A 1 12.30 -12.11 9.90
CA MET A 1 11.17 -12.53 10.76
C MET A 1 9.98 -11.55 10.67
N GLN A 2 9.97 -10.37 11.29
CA GLN A 2 8.83 -9.41 11.16
C GLN A 2 9.04 -8.28 10.13
N LEU A 3 10.25 -7.70 10.07
CA LEU A 3 10.59 -6.63 9.11
C LEU A 3 10.43 -7.11 7.65
N GLU A 4 11.01 -8.26 7.32
CA GLU A 4 10.87 -8.88 6.00
C GLU A 4 9.43 -9.18 5.60
N GLN A 5 8.57 -9.57 6.55
CA GLN A 5 7.16 -9.77 6.29
C GLN A 5 6.46 -8.44 5.98
N SER A 6 6.72 -7.40 6.78
CA SER A 6 6.15 -6.06 6.56
C SER A 6 6.62 -5.43 5.24
N ARG A 7 7.88 -5.67 4.85
CA ARG A 7 8.44 -5.24 3.56
C ARG A 7 7.74 -5.92 2.39
N ARG A 8 7.53 -7.24 2.46
CA ARG A 8 6.78 -7.99 1.44
C ARG A 8 5.33 -7.50 1.34
N GLN A 9 4.66 -7.29 2.48
CA GLN A 9 3.30 -6.78 2.50
C GLN A 9 3.19 -5.38 1.88
N LEU A 10 4.15 -4.50 2.15
CA LEU A 10 4.23 -3.17 1.54
C LEU A 10 4.40 -3.23 0.02
N ALA A 11 5.26 -4.14 -0.47
CA ALA A 11 5.45 -4.31 -1.92
C ALA A 11 4.18 -4.82 -2.61
N LEU A 12 3.49 -5.79 -1.98
CA LEU A 12 2.24 -6.34 -2.49
C LEU A 12 1.12 -5.31 -2.51
N SER A 13 0.94 -4.55 -1.42
CA SER A 13 -0.11 -3.53 -1.33
C SER A 13 0.12 -2.36 -2.29
N ALA A 14 1.37 -1.94 -2.51
CA ALA A 14 1.72 -0.92 -3.49
C ALA A 14 1.36 -1.35 -4.92
N LYS A 15 1.62 -2.62 -5.26
CA LYS A 15 1.22 -3.19 -6.54
C LYS A 15 -0.31 -3.27 -6.67
N ALA A 16 -1.00 -3.69 -5.61
CA ALA A 16 -2.46 -3.75 -5.59
C ALA A 16 -3.10 -2.37 -5.77
N ASP A 17 -2.59 -1.34 -5.09
CA ASP A 17 -3.01 0.07 -5.26
C ASP A 17 -2.86 0.53 -6.71
N THR A 18 -1.70 0.27 -7.33
CA THR A 18 -1.46 0.60 -8.74
C THR A 18 -2.46 -0.09 -9.68
N VAL A 19 -2.75 -1.38 -9.44
CA VAL A 19 -3.71 -2.15 -10.25
C VAL A 19 -5.13 -1.61 -10.04
N ALA A 20 -5.53 -1.31 -8.81
CA ALA A 20 -6.86 -0.79 -8.50
C ALA A 20 -7.07 0.61 -9.08
N ALA A 21 -6.05 1.46 -9.10
CA ALA A 21 -6.08 2.76 -9.77
C ALA A 21 -6.34 2.63 -11.28
N LYS A 22 -5.61 1.73 -11.96
CA LYS A 22 -5.83 1.43 -13.39
C LYS A 22 -7.22 0.85 -13.65
N ARG A 23 -7.70 -0.04 -12.77
CA ARG A 23 -9.05 -0.60 -12.87
C ARG A 23 -10.13 0.48 -12.81
N PHE A 24 -9.98 1.43 -11.89
CA PHE A 24 -10.88 2.57 -11.79
C PHE A 24 -10.85 3.44 -13.06
N GLU A 25 -9.67 3.72 -13.61
CA GLU A 25 -9.52 4.48 -14.86
C GLU A 25 -10.26 3.80 -16.02
N VAL A 26 -10.08 2.49 -16.18
CA VAL A 26 -10.80 1.71 -17.21
C VAL A 26 -12.32 1.73 -16.97
N ALA A 27 -12.77 1.58 -15.72
CA ALA A 27 -14.18 1.65 -15.37
C ALA A 27 -14.77 3.04 -15.69
N TYR A 28 -14.06 4.11 -15.33
CA TYR A 28 -14.45 5.48 -15.64
C TYR A 28 -14.61 5.71 -17.14
N ASN A 29 -13.61 5.30 -17.93
CA ASN A 29 -13.66 5.42 -19.39
C ASN A 29 -14.85 4.66 -19.98
N ARG A 30 -15.17 3.46 -19.47
CA ARG A 30 -16.34 2.67 -19.91
C ARG A 30 -17.66 3.30 -19.49
N TYR A 31 -17.73 3.88 -18.30
CA TYR A 31 -18.94 4.54 -17.80
C TYR A 31 -19.29 5.76 -18.65
N VAL A 32 -18.30 6.61 -18.98
CA VAL A 32 -18.50 7.82 -19.79
C VAL A 32 -19.04 7.50 -21.20
N ILE A 33 -18.68 6.35 -21.76
CA ILE A 33 -19.22 5.88 -23.06
C ILE A 33 -20.48 5.00 -22.94
N GLY A 34 -21.08 4.91 -21.74
CA GLY A 34 -22.31 4.17 -21.48
C GLY A 34 -22.18 2.64 -21.57
N ARG A 35 -20.98 2.08 -21.39
CA ARG A 35 -20.74 0.62 -21.46
C ARG A 35 -20.88 -0.10 -20.13
N ILE A 36 -20.94 0.62 -19.01
CA ILE A 36 -21.20 0.10 -17.66
C ILE A 36 -22.09 1.09 -16.89
N ASP A 37 -22.86 0.57 -15.94
CA ASP A 37 -23.69 1.38 -15.04
C ASP A 37 -22.89 2.05 -13.91
N MET A 38 -23.53 3.03 -13.24
CA MET A 38 -22.95 3.77 -12.11
C MET A 38 -22.47 2.86 -10.97
N ASP A 39 -23.17 1.76 -10.70
CA ASP A 39 -22.81 0.80 -9.65
C ASP A 39 -21.46 0.14 -9.90
N ASN A 40 -21.14 -0.19 -11.16
CA ASN A 40 -19.85 -0.77 -11.52
C ASN A 40 -18.71 0.24 -11.35
N LEU A 41 -18.94 1.52 -11.69
CA LEU A 41 -17.98 2.59 -11.44
C LEU A 41 -17.77 2.79 -9.93
N TYR A 42 -18.85 2.80 -9.15
CA TYR A 42 -18.80 2.95 -7.70
C TYR A 42 -18.04 1.80 -7.03
N LEU A 43 -18.25 0.56 -7.49
CA LEU A 43 -17.48 -0.60 -7.01
C LEU A 43 -15.98 -0.43 -7.28
N ALA A 44 -15.59 -0.06 -8.51
CA ALA A 44 -14.18 0.15 -8.86
C ALA A 44 -13.54 1.29 -8.03
N GLN A 45 -14.31 2.35 -7.76
CA GLN A 45 -13.88 3.46 -6.90
C GLN A 45 -13.65 3.00 -5.46
N ASN A 46 -14.53 2.16 -4.91
CA ASN A 46 -14.37 1.61 -3.56
C ASN A 46 -13.18 0.67 -3.46
N GLU A 47 -12.97 -0.22 -4.42
CA GLU A 47 -11.80 -1.09 -4.46
C GLU A 47 -10.48 -0.29 -4.54
N LYS A 48 -10.44 0.80 -5.34
CA LYS A 48 -9.30 1.72 -5.37
C LYS A 48 -9.04 2.34 -3.99
N ASN A 49 -10.09 2.82 -3.33
CA ASN A 49 -9.96 3.45 -2.01
C ASN A 49 -9.50 2.45 -0.94
N GLN A 50 -10.01 1.22 -0.99
CA GLN A 50 -9.59 0.14 -0.10
C GLN A 50 -8.13 -0.25 -0.32
N ALA A 51 -7.70 -0.37 -1.58
CA ALA A 51 -6.31 -0.67 -1.92
C ALA A 51 -5.35 0.42 -1.42
N LEU A 52 -5.71 1.70 -1.56
CA LEU A 52 -4.95 2.82 -1.02
C LEU A 52 -4.85 2.76 0.49
N ALA A 53 -5.96 2.54 1.19
CA ALA A 53 -5.98 2.40 2.65
C ALA A 53 -5.09 1.24 3.12
N GLN A 54 -5.13 0.10 2.42
CA GLN A 54 -4.30 -1.06 2.70
C GLN A 54 -2.81 -0.79 2.45
N TYR A 55 -2.47 -0.04 1.40
CA TYR A 55 -1.11 0.43 1.14
C TYR A 55 -0.59 1.31 2.28
N LEU A 56 -1.35 2.34 2.68
CA LEU A 56 -0.98 3.22 3.79
C LEU A 56 -0.80 2.46 5.11
N GLN A 57 -1.69 1.50 5.40
CA GLN A 57 -1.58 0.68 6.59
C GLN A 57 -0.32 -0.21 6.57
N SER A 58 0.01 -0.80 5.42
CA SER A 58 1.23 -1.59 5.28
C SER A 58 2.51 -0.75 5.37
N LEU A 59 2.48 0.49 4.87
CA LEU A 59 3.59 1.43 4.96
C LEU A 59 3.86 1.81 6.42
N ARG A 60 2.80 2.12 7.17
CA ARG A 60 2.88 2.34 8.62
C ARG A 60 3.45 1.10 9.33
N GLY A 61 2.97 -0.09 8.99
CA GLY A 61 3.44 -1.35 9.55
C GLY A 61 4.93 -1.59 9.32
N TYR A 62 5.42 -1.31 8.10
CA TYR A 62 6.84 -1.40 7.76
C TYR A 62 7.70 -0.47 8.61
N TRP A 63 7.33 0.81 8.72
CA TRP A 63 8.08 1.77 9.51
C TRP A 63 8.11 1.41 11.00
N LEU A 64 6.98 0.96 11.56
CA LEU A 64 6.95 0.47 12.94
C LEU A 64 7.89 -0.72 13.16
N ALA A 65 7.94 -1.68 12.22
CA ALA A 65 8.85 -2.80 12.31
C ALA A 65 10.33 -2.36 12.21
N TYR A 66 10.63 -1.42 11.30
CA TYR A 66 11.97 -0.87 11.11
C TYR A 66 12.47 -0.16 12.38
N TYR A 67 11.69 0.78 12.92
CA TYR A 67 12.09 1.53 14.12
C TYR A 67 12.09 0.67 15.40
N ARG A 68 11.26 -0.38 15.46
CA ARG A 68 11.36 -1.38 16.53
C ARG A 68 12.70 -2.10 16.50
N LEU A 69 13.16 -2.54 15.32
CA LEU A 69 14.45 -3.21 15.17
C LEU A 69 15.60 -2.27 15.55
N ARG A 70 15.57 -1.02 15.06
CA ARG A 70 16.54 0.04 15.42
C ARG A 70 16.63 0.24 16.93
N ARG A 71 15.49 0.27 17.63
CA ARG A 71 15.45 0.42 19.09
C ARG A 71 16.01 -0.79 19.85
N VAL A 72 15.69 -2.01 19.42
CA VAL A 72 16.13 -3.23 20.12
C VAL A 72 17.62 -3.50 19.89
N THR A 73 18.14 -3.15 18.72
CA THR A 73 19.56 -3.33 18.40
C THR A 73 20.43 -2.16 18.85
N LEU A 74 19.83 -1.03 19.27
CA LEU A 74 20.50 0.25 19.47
C LEU A 74 21.39 0.62 18.29
N TYR A 75 21.00 0.21 17.08
CA TYR A 75 21.80 0.37 15.88
C TYR A 75 20.99 1.10 14.83
N ASP A 76 21.55 2.20 14.35
CA ASP A 76 21.01 2.93 13.22
C ASP A 76 21.48 2.30 11.91
N PHE A 77 20.57 1.59 11.26
CA PHE A 77 20.83 0.95 9.97
C PHE A 77 21.00 1.95 8.81
N ALA A 78 20.57 3.20 8.96
CA ALA A 78 20.72 4.22 7.91
C ALA A 78 22.10 4.86 7.94
N SER A 79 22.63 5.16 9.13
CA SER A 79 23.97 5.73 9.31
C SER A 79 25.06 4.69 9.58
N ALA A 80 24.70 3.41 9.69
CA ALA A 80 25.57 2.31 10.07
C ALA A 80 26.33 2.57 11.39
N SER A 81 25.65 3.15 12.38
CA SER A 81 26.25 3.55 13.66
C SER A 81 25.43 3.09 14.85
N VAL A 82 26.09 2.82 15.98
CA VAL A 82 25.41 2.57 17.25
C VAL A 82 24.76 3.87 17.74
N ILE A 83 23.52 3.77 18.18
CA ILE A 83 22.79 4.84 18.88
C ILE A 83 23.37 4.87 20.30
N ARG A 84 24.18 5.89 20.58
CA ARG A 84 24.75 6.14 21.90
C ARG A 84 23.73 6.81 22.82
#